data_AF-A0A2X0LGX1-F1
#
_entry.id   AF-A0A2X0LGX1-F1
#
_cell.length_a   1.000
_cell.length_b   1.000
_cell.length_c   1.000
_cell.angle_alpha   90.00
_cell.angle_beta   90.00
_cell.angle_gamma   90.00
#
_symmetry.space_group_name_H-M   'P 1'
#
loop_
_entity.id
_entity.type
_entity.pdbx_description
1 polymer ?
#
loop_
_entity_poly.entity_id
_entity_poly.type
_entity_poly.pdbx_seq_one_letter_code
_entity_poly.pdbx_strand_id
1 'polypeptide(L)'
;MGIKGLTALINEEAPNAIKHEEIKTLFGRKVAIDASMSIYQFLIAVRQQDGQQLMNDAGETTSHLMGLFYRTLRMVDNDLKPCYVFDGKPPQLKSNVLKKRFAGREEAKTAEEEAKEVGKSSWRVFRALLDL
;
A
#
# COMPACT_ATOMS: atom_id res chain seq x y z
N MET A 1 -1.70 -7.46 -3.74
CA MET A 1 -3.19 -7.48 -3.57
C MET A 1 -3.90 -7.14 -4.88
N GLY A 2 -5.09 -7.69 -5.14
CA GLY A 2 -5.92 -7.36 -6.32
C GLY A 2 -6.06 -8.51 -7.32
N ILE A 3 -6.43 -8.19 -8.56
CA ILE A 3 -6.55 -9.15 -9.67
C ILE A 3 -5.22 -9.14 -10.44
N LYS A 4 -4.52 -10.28 -10.44
CA LYS A 4 -3.21 -10.41 -11.08
C LYS A 4 -3.34 -10.20 -12.61
N GLY A 5 -2.50 -9.33 -13.16
CA GLY A 5 -2.41 -9.08 -14.61
C GLY A 5 -3.51 -8.19 -15.20
N LEU A 6 -4.49 -7.74 -14.40
CA LEU A 6 -5.65 -7.01 -14.92
C LEU A 6 -5.25 -5.72 -15.67
N THR A 7 -4.33 -4.93 -15.12
CA THR A 7 -3.91 -3.67 -15.77
C THR A 7 -3.26 -3.93 -17.13
N ALA A 8 -2.41 -4.96 -17.24
CA ALA A 8 -1.77 -5.31 -18.51
C ALA A 8 -2.82 -5.74 -19.55
N LEU A 9 -3.78 -6.58 -19.13
CA LEU A 9 -4.89 -7.01 -19.98
C LEU A 9 -5.75 -5.83 -20.46
N ILE A 10 -6.08 -4.86 -19.59
CA ILE A 10 -6.86 -3.68 -19.99
C ILE A 10 -6.09 -2.83 -20.99
N ASN A 11 -4.79 -2.63 -20.79
CA ASN A 11 -3.96 -1.88 -21.73
C ASN A 11 -3.93 -2.52 -23.14
N GLU A 12 -3.91 -3.85 -23.21
CA GLU A 12 -3.86 -4.60 -24.46
C GLU A 12 -5.24 -4.64 -25.15
N GLU A 13 -6.28 -5.03 -24.42
CA GLU A 13 -7.59 -5.36 -25.01
C GLU A 13 -8.61 -4.22 -24.96
N ALA A 14 -8.43 -3.25 -24.06
CA ALA A 14 -9.37 -2.15 -23.85
C ALA A 14 -8.66 -0.82 -23.51
N PRO A 15 -7.70 -0.35 -24.32
CA PRO A 15 -6.88 0.84 -23.99
C PRO A 15 -7.72 2.10 -23.77
N ASN A 16 -8.86 2.22 -24.46
CA ASN A 16 -9.78 3.36 -24.32
C ASN A 16 -10.51 3.41 -22.96
N ALA A 17 -10.42 2.35 -22.14
CA ALA A 17 -10.97 2.33 -20.79
C ALA A 17 -10.08 3.07 -19.77
N ILE A 18 -8.81 3.35 -20.11
CA ILE A 18 -7.87 4.07 -19.25
C ILE A 18 -7.79 5.52 -19.69
N LYS A 19 -7.96 6.44 -18.73
CA LYS A 19 -7.85 7.88 -18.93
C LYS A 19 -6.84 8.46 -17.96
N HIS A 20 -6.00 9.36 -18.46
CA HIS A 20 -5.05 10.12 -17.67
C HIS A 20 -5.54 11.56 -17.56
N GLU A 21 -5.67 12.02 -16.33
CA GLU A 21 -6.17 13.34 -16.01
C GLU A 21 -5.27 13.96 -14.94
N GLU A 22 -5.06 15.27 -14.99
CA GLU A 22 -4.40 15.96 -13.89
C GLU A 22 -5.33 16.04 -12.69
N ILE A 23 -4.79 15.94 -11.47
CA ILE A 23 -5.60 16.00 -10.25
C ILE A 23 -6.48 17.27 -10.16
N LYS A 24 -6.01 18.38 -10.74
CA LYS A 24 -6.73 19.66 -10.80
C LYS A 24 -8.04 19.58 -11.59
N THR A 25 -8.16 18.67 -12.56
CA THR A 25 -9.40 18.49 -13.34
C THR A 25 -10.49 17.79 -12.54
N LEU A 26 -10.16 17.24 -11.36
CA LEU A 26 -11.07 16.53 -10.47
C LEU A 26 -11.65 17.42 -9.35
N PHE A 27 -11.54 18.74 -9.48
CA PHE A 27 -12.07 19.72 -8.53
C PHE A 27 -13.54 19.41 -8.15
N GLY A 28 -13.85 19.50 -6.85
CA GLY A 28 -15.21 19.34 -6.31
C GLY A 28 -15.71 17.90 -6.27
N ARG A 29 -14.97 16.93 -6.81
CA ARG A 29 -15.38 15.52 -6.86
C ARG A 29 -15.25 14.86 -5.49
N LYS A 30 -16.23 14.02 -5.15
CA LYS A 30 -16.19 13.12 -4.00
C LYS A 30 -15.54 11.81 -4.41
N VAL A 31 -14.57 11.32 -3.63
CA VAL A 31 -13.82 10.10 -3.95
C VAL A 31 -13.77 9.19 -2.72
N ALA A 32 -14.19 7.95 -2.88
CA ALA A 32 -14.00 6.91 -1.88
C ALA A 32 -12.60 6.31 -2.01
N ILE A 33 -11.85 6.28 -0.91
CA ILE A 33 -10.47 5.82 -0.87
C ILE A 33 -10.39 4.61 0.04
N ASP A 34 -9.81 3.53 -0.46
CA ASP A 34 -9.48 2.36 0.36
C ASP A 34 -8.38 2.76 1.37
N ALA A 35 -8.77 2.83 2.65
CA ALA A 35 -7.90 3.25 3.74
C ALA A 35 -6.85 2.19 4.06
N SER A 36 -7.25 0.93 4.10
CA SER A 36 -6.37 -0.21 4.40
C SER A 36 -5.25 -0.33 3.37
N MET A 37 -5.59 -0.17 2.08
CA MET A 37 -4.59 -0.13 1.01
C MET A 37 -3.68 1.09 1.11
N SER A 38 -4.24 2.28 1.41
CA SER A 38 -3.45 3.51 1.54
C SER A 38 -2.42 3.40 2.67
N ILE A 39 -2.85 2.95 3.86
CA ILE A 39 -1.97 2.72 5.02
C ILE A 39 -0.83 1.78 4.65
N TYR A 40 -1.13 0.65 3.99
CA TYR A 40 -0.13 -0.31 3.58
C TYR A 40 0.90 0.29 2.62
N GLN A 41 0.46 1.07 1.62
CA GLN A 41 1.35 1.76 0.71
C GLN A 41 2.30 2.72 1.44
N PHE A 42 1.80 3.44 2.45
CA PHE A 42 2.63 4.38 3.20
C PHE A 42 3.64 3.71 4.10
N LEU A 43 3.26 2.62 4.78
CA LEU A 43 4.22 1.80 5.54
C LEU A 43 5.33 1.25 4.65
N ILE A 44 5.05 1.00 3.36
CA ILE A 44 6.07 0.53 2.44
C ILE A 44 6.93 1.69 1.92
N ALA A 45 6.30 2.73 1.38
CA ALA A 45 6.98 3.77 0.61
C ALA A 45 7.59 4.90 1.46
N VAL A 46 7.01 5.20 2.62
CA VAL A 46 7.47 6.31 3.47
C VAL A 46 8.48 5.77 4.47
N ARG A 47 9.76 5.99 4.17
CA ARG A 47 10.90 5.49 4.95
C ARG A 47 11.98 6.56 5.06
N GLN A 48 12.84 6.40 6.06
CA GLN A 48 14.07 7.16 6.20
C GLN A 48 15.05 6.81 5.07
N GLN A 49 16.09 7.64 4.88
CA GLN A 49 17.08 7.45 3.81
C GLN A 49 17.83 6.11 3.91
N ASP A 50 17.97 5.58 5.12
CA ASP A 50 18.56 4.28 5.41
C ASP A 50 17.59 3.09 5.22
N GLY A 51 16.36 3.35 4.79
CA GLY A 51 15.31 2.35 4.57
C GLY A 51 14.51 1.97 5.83
N GLN A 52 14.81 2.55 6.99
CA GLN A 52 14.03 2.33 8.21
C GLN A 52 12.66 3.02 8.15
N GLN A 53 11.71 2.54 8.95
CA GLN A 53 10.43 3.25 9.10
C GLN A 53 10.64 4.61 9.77
N LEU A 54 9.76 5.56 9.48
CA LEU A 54 9.63 6.73 10.34
C LEU A 54 9.05 6.29 11.69
N MET A 55 9.67 6.74 12.77
CA MET A 55 9.25 6.45 14.14
C MET A 55 9.23 7.72 14.98
N ASN A 56 8.45 7.72 16.06
CA ASN A 56 8.55 8.74 17.11
C ASN A 56 9.64 8.36 18.14
N ASP A 57 9.84 9.22 19.15
CA ASP A 57 10.84 9.00 20.21
C ASP A 57 10.58 7.75 21.06
N ALA A 58 9.34 7.23 21.05
CA ALA A 58 8.97 5.98 21.70
C ALA A 58 9.19 4.73 20.82
N GLY A 59 9.68 4.90 19.59
CA GLY A 59 9.90 3.80 18.63
C GLY A 59 8.64 3.34 17.89
N GLU A 60 7.53 4.08 17.96
CA GLU A 60 6.28 3.75 17.30
C GLU A 60 6.29 4.25 15.85
N THR A 61 5.82 3.42 14.90
CA THR A 61 5.83 3.77 13.47
C THR A 61 4.88 4.95 13.17
N THR A 62 5.36 5.96 12.45
CA THR A 62 4.57 7.15 12.07
C THR A 62 4.39 7.33 10.56
N SER A 63 5.02 6.48 9.74
CA SER A 63 4.98 6.54 8.26
C SER A 63 3.57 6.63 7.68
N HIS A 64 2.63 5.87 8.25
CA HIS A 64 1.24 5.83 7.82
C HIS A 64 0.48 7.13 8.13
N LEU A 65 0.71 7.73 9.30
CA LEU A 65 0.13 9.01 9.67
C LEU A 65 0.61 10.11 8.73
N MET A 66 1.91 10.11 8.44
CA MET A 66 2.49 11.15 7.62
C MET A 66 2.08 11.04 6.15
N GLY A 67 2.01 9.82 5.64
CA GLY A 67 1.46 9.54 4.33
C GLY A 67 -0.01 9.96 4.20
N LEU A 68 -0.86 9.55 5.16
CA LEU A 68 -2.28 9.93 5.17
C LEU A 68 -2.46 11.44 5.25
N PHE A 69 -1.73 12.11 6.15
CA PHE A 69 -1.81 13.55 6.35
C PHE A 69 -1.50 14.31 5.06
N TYR A 70 -0.30 14.14 4.49
CA TYR A 70 0.09 14.90 3.30
C TYR A 70 -0.68 14.51 2.04
N ARG A 71 -1.05 13.22 1.87
CA ARG A 71 -1.90 12.81 0.73
C ARG A 71 -3.28 13.46 0.82
N THR A 72 -3.87 13.47 2.02
CA THR A 72 -5.19 14.09 2.25
C THR A 72 -5.12 15.60 2.01
N LEU A 73 -4.09 16.27 2.53
CA LEU A 73 -3.86 17.70 2.32
C LEU A 73 -3.80 18.02 0.83
N ARG A 74 -2.97 17.29 0.06
CA ARG A 74 -2.88 17.47 -1.40
C ARG A 74 -4.21 17.28 -2.13
N MET A 75 -5.04 16.34 -1.68
CA MET A 75 -6.37 16.13 -2.28
C MET A 75 -7.29 17.31 -1.97
N VAL A 76 -7.34 17.74 -0.71
CA VAL A 76 -8.17 18.87 -0.27
C VAL A 76 -7.71 20.18 -0.90
N ASP A 77 -6.40 20.41 -1.07
CA ASP A 77 -5.83 21.57 -1.78
C ASP A 77 -6.22 21.62 -3.27
N ASN A 78 -6.67 20.49 -3.83
CA ASN A 78 -7.22 20.41 -5.19
C ASN A 78 -8.76 20.26 -5.17
N ASP A 79 -9.41 20.63 -4.06
CA ASP A 79 -10.86 20.58 -3.83
C ASP A 79 -11.51 19.21 -4.03
N LEU A 80 -10.73 18.14 -3.90
CA LEU A 80 -11.29 16.80 -3.78
C LEU A 80 -11.88 16.62 -2.38
N LYS A 81 -12.96 15.85 -2.33
CA LYS A 81 -13.66 15.50 -1.09
C LYS A 81 -13.41 14.01 -0.80
N PRO A 82 -12.28 13.65 -0.18
CA PRO A 82 -11.94 12.26 0.10
C PRO A 82 -12.82 11.68 1.21
N CYS A 83 -13.23 10.43 1.04
CA CYS A 83 -13.89 9.62 2.06
C CYS A 83 -13.11 8.31 2.22
N TYR A 84 -12.44 8.14 3.35
CA TYR A 84 -11.68 6.92 3.64
C TYR A 84 -12.61 5.80 4.09
N VAL A 85 -12.54 4.67 3.40
CA VAL A 85 -13.33 3.47 3.67
C VAL A 85 -12.39 2.41 4.23
N PHE A 86 -12.70 1.95 5.44
CA PHE A 86 -11.97 0.87 6.09
C PHE A 86 -12.67 -0.46 5.83
N ASP A 87 -11.86 -1.51 5.63
CA ASP A 87 -12.37 -2.86 5.50
C ASP A 87 -13.07 -3.33 6.78
N GLY A 88 -14.20 -4.01 6.60
CA GLY A 88 -14.88 -4.74 7.66
C GLY A 88 -14.41 -6.20 7.76
N LYS A 89 -15.28 -7.07 8.28
CA LYS A 89 -15.01 -8.51 8.35
C LYS A 89 -14.87 -9.09 6.93
N PRO A 90 -13.76 -9.79 6.61
CA PRO A 90 -13.60 -10.38 5.29
C PRO A 90 -14.61 -11.52 5.06
N PRO A 91 -15.07 -11.74 3.81
CA PRO A 91 -15.99 -12.83 3.49
C PRO A 91 -15.29 -14.20 3.59
N GLN A 92 -16.06 -15.26 3.86
CA GLN A 92 -15.53 -16.62 4.03
C GLN A 92 -14.74 -17.13 2.81
N LEU A 93 -15.13 -16.73 1.60
CA LEU A 93 -14.44 -17.07 0.35
C LEU A 93 -12.97 -16.57 0.32
N LYS A 94 -12.64 -15.52 1.08
CA LYS A 94 -11.28 -14.96 1.16
C LYS A 94 -10.38 -15.75 2.13
N SER A 95 -10.93 -16.69 2.91
CA SER A 95 -10.21 -17.40 3.98
C SER A 95 -8.94 -18.12 3.50
N ASN A 96 -9.03 -18.86 2.39
CA ASN A 96 -7.87 -19.56 1.82
C ASN A 96 -6.78 -18.60 1.35
N VAL A 97 -7.17 -17.47 0.75
CA VAL A 97 -6.22 -16.42 0.31
C VAL A 97 -5.55 -15.77 1.53
N LEU A 98 -6.30 -15.50 2.59
CA LEU A 98 -5.74 -14.94 3.83
C LEU A 98 -4.77 -15.90 4.51
N LYS A 99 -5.07 -17.21 4.54
CA LYS A 99 -4.15 -18.22 5.06
C LYS A 99 -2.82 -18.24 4.29
N LYS A 100 -2.89 -18.26 2.95
CA LYS A 100 -1.69 -18.20 2.10
C LYS A 100 -0.87 -16.92 2.35
N ARG A 101 -1.55 -15.78 2.49
CA ARG A 101 -0.89 -14.51 2.80
C ARG A 101 -0.22 -14.51 4.17
N PHE A 102 -0.85 -15.13 5.15
CA PHE A 102 -0.27 -15.26 6.49
C PHE A 102 0.99 -16.12 6.46
N ALA A 103 0.94 -17.28 5.79
CA ALA A 103 2.11 -18.14 5.62
C ALA A 103 3.27 -17.42 4.93
N GLY A 104 3.01 -16.70 3.83
CA GLY A 104 4.05 -15.95 3.13
C GLY A 104 4.66 -14.80 3.97
N ARG A 105 3.90 -14.21 4.91
CA ARG A 105 4.44 -13.22 5.85
C ARG A 105 5.39 -13.85 6.86
N GLU A 106 5.07 -15.04 7.36
CA GLU A 106 5.93 -15.76 8.30
C GLU A 106 7.23 -16.21 7.63
N GLU A 107 7.15 -16.76 6.41
CA GLU A 107 8.34 -17.10 5.60
C GLU A 107 9.24 -15.89 5.31
N ALA A 108 8.62 -14.72 5.04
CA ALA A 108 9.37 -13.50 4.80
C ALA A 108 10.07 -12.99 6.07
N LYS A 109 9.46 -13.14 7.25
CA LYS A 109 10.08 -12.79 8.54
C LYS A 109 11.27 -13.69 8.85
N THR A 110 11.13 -15.01 8.71
CA THR A 110 12.24 -15.94 8.96
C THR A 110 13.40 -15.66 8.03
N ALA A 111 13.13 -15.39 6.75
CA ALA A 111 14.16 -14.99 5.78
C ALA A 111 14.82 -13.63 6.11
N GLU A 112 14.10 -12.71 6.77
CA GLU A 112 14.65 -11.44 7.24
C GLU A 112 15.61 -11.64 8.42
N GLU A 113 15.24 -12.48 9.38
CA GLU A 113 16.07 -12.83 10.54
C GLU A 113 17.38 -13.48 10.08
N GLU A 114 17.30 -14.46 9.18
CA GLU A 114 18.48 -15.09 8.56
C GLU A 114 19.35 -14.08 7.78
N ALA A 115 18.73 -13.14 7.05
CA ALA A 115 19.46 -12.13 6.28
C ALA A 115 20.16 -11.09 7.17
N LYS A 116 19.58 -10.76 8.34
CA LYS A 116 20.20 -9.89 9.35
C LYS A 116 21.45 -10.54 9.94
N GLU A 117 21.45 -11.86 10.14
CA GLU A 117 22.65 -12.58 10.61
C GLU A 117 23.78 -12.61 9.58
N VAL A 118 23.44 -12.60 8.28
CA VAL A 118 24.42 -12.69 7.17
C VAL A 118 24.83 -11.31 6.62
N GLY A 119 24.30 -10.21 7.19
CA GLY A 119 24.69 -8.84 6.82
C GLY A 119 24.30 -8.42 5.39
N LYS A 120 23.29 -9.04 4.78
CA LYS A 120 22.82 -8.70 3.41
C LYS A 120 21.54 -7.86 3.44
N SER A 121 21.47 -6.88 2.54
CA SER A 121 20.43 -5.84 2.52
C SER A 121 19.00 -6.37 2.20
N SER A 122 18.02 -5.84 2.93
CA SER A 122 16.64 -6.33 3.15
C SER A 122 15.64 -6.13 1.98
N TRP A 123 16.09 -6.12 0.72
CA TRP A 123 15.21 -5.84 -0.43
C TRP A 123 14.26 -7.02 -0.78
N ARG A 124 14.62 -8.25 -0.40
CA ARG A 124 13.81 -9.47 -0.68
C ARG A 124 12.49 -9.48 0.08
N VAL A 125 12.47 -9.03 1.33
CA VAL A 125 11.26 -8.91 2.16
C VAL A 125 10.30 -7.89 1.55
N PHE A 126 10.86 -6.79 1.05
CA PHE A 126 10.09 -5.70 0.44
C PHE A 126 9.30 -6.15 -0.79
N ARG A 127 9.93 -6.98 -1.63
CA ARG A 127 9.29 -7.54 -2.83
C ARG A 127 8.24 -8.60 -2.48
N ALA A 128 8.53 -9.47 -1.51
CA ALA A 128 7.56 -10.44 -0.99
C ALA A 128 6.31 -9.75 -0.41
N LEU A 129 6.46 -8.60 0.27
CA LEU A 129 5.36 -7.79 0.79
C LEU A 129 4.53 -7.08 -0.30
N LEU A 130 5.13 -6.71 -1.42
CA LEU A 130 4.43 -6.11 -2.57
C LEU A 130 3.66 -7.15 -3.39
N ASP A 131 4.16 -8.38 -3.44
CA ASP A 131 3.54 -9.51 -4.16
C ASP A 131 2.42 -10.24 -3.35
N LEU A 132 2.21 -9.88 -2.06
CA LEU A 132 1.12 -10.35 -1.18
C LEU A 132 -0.24 -9.67 -1.46
#